data_AF-A0A9X2B9V3-F1
#
_entry.id   AF-A0A9X2B9V3-F1
#
_cell.length_a   1.000
_cell.length_b   1.000
_cell.length_c   1.000
_cell.angle_alpha   90.00
_cell.angle_beta   90.00
_cell.angle_gamma   90.00
#
_symmetry.space_group_name_H-M   'P 1'
#
loop_
_entity.id
_entity.type
_entity.pdbx_description
1 polymer ?
#
loop_
_entity_poly.entity_id
_entity_poly.type
_entity_poly.pdbx_seq_one_letter_code
_entity_poly.pdbx_strand_id
1 'polypeptide(L)'
;MKELNQNSTRIFCTLIDSLNGRDYRKINNEPFMPLSIELIDTGVVTDYGEGSQYSLCHYYEQNGDLMQDPEMCFLMVDNRGETATDYSQVHVFPYMFQQANLAIYQQSIRFSANAIERVDEPLQKQHRDFAQTWLANIEAQGFLEQLNK
;
A
#
# COMPACT_ATOMS: atom_id res chain seq x y z
N MET A 1 8.11 8.67 -11.50
CA MET A 1 7.79 7.59 -10.53
C MET A 1 7.34 6.34 -11.27
N LYS A 2 7.60 5.14 -10.76
CA LYS A 2 7.14 3.88 -11.34
C LYS A 2 5.89 3.39 -10.60
N GLU A 3 4.79 3.29 -11.33
CA GLU A 3 3.54 2.76 -10.79
C GLU A 3 3.53 1.22 -10.72
N LEU A 4 2.60 0.67 -9.95
CA LEU A 4 2.23 -0.73 -9.99
C LEU A 4 1.67 -1.11 -11.38
N ASN A 5 1.88 -2.36 -11.81
CA ASN A 5 1.16 -2.89 -12.96
C ASN A 5 -0.35 -3.05 -12.67
N GLN A 6 -1.16 -3.22 -13.72
CA GLN A 6 -2.61 -3.29 -13.63
C GLN A 6 -3.14 -4.38 -12.68
N ASN A 7 -2.50 -5.56 -12.62
CA ASN A 7 -2.94 -6.62 -11.71
C ASN A 7 -2.68 -6.24 -10.25
N SER A 8 -1.48 -5.73 -9.95
CA SER A 8 -1.14 -5.28 -8.59
C SER A 8 -1.98 -4.07 -8.18
N THR A 9 -2.28 -3.14 -9.09
CA THR A 9 -3.23 -2.04 -8.86
C THR A 9 -4.62 -2.57 -8.50
N ARG A 10 -5.15 -3.55 -9.24
CA ARG A 10 -6.45 -4.17 -8.91
C ARG A 10 -6.46 -4.76 -7.50
N ILE A 11 -5.44 -5.53 -7.13
CA ILE A 11 -5.34 -6.13 -5.80
C ILE A 11 -5.30 -5.05 -4.72
N PHE A 12 -4.41 -4.06 -4.90
CA PHE A 12 -4.29 -2.93 -3.98
C PHE A 12 -5.62 -2.18 -3.82
N CYS A 13 -6.26 -1.78 -4.91
CA CYS A 13 -7.52 -1.06 -4.83
C CYS A 13 -8.64 -1.91 -4.21
N THR A 14 -8.68 -3.22 -4.46
CA THR A 14 -9.65 -4.11 -3.80
C THR A 14 -9.49 -4.09 -2.28
N LEU A 15 -8.23 -4.05 -1.79
CA LEU A 15 -7.93 -3.92 -0.36
C LEU A 15 -8.35 -2.53 0.17
N ILE A 16 -8.06 -1.45 -0.56
CA ILE A 16 -8.42 -0.08 -0.15
C ILE A 16 -9.93 0.13 -0.16
N ASP A 17 -10.65 -0.31 -1.19
CA ASP A 17 -12.12 -0.23 -1.27
C ASP A 17 -12.78 -0.96 -0.09
N SER A 18 -12.12 -1.99 0.44
CA SER A 18 -12.59 -2.73 1.63
C SER A 18 -12.58 -1.91 2.92
N LEU A 19 -11.88 -0.76 2.96
CA LEU A 19 -11.94 0.16 4.10
C LEU A 19 -13.35 0.72 4.28
N ASN A 20 -14.14 0.85 3.20
CA ASN A 20 -15.54 1.27 3.22
C ASN A 20 -15.78 2.54 4.05
N GLY A 21 -14.98 3.58 3.80
CA GLY A 21 -15.04 4.87 4.48
C GLY A 21 -14.38 4.93 5.86
N ARG A 22 -13.67 3.88 6.28
CA ARG A 22 -12.84 3.87 7.50
C ARG A 22 -11.39 4.18 7.17
N ASP A 23 -10.64 4.67 8.16
CA ASP A 23 -9.20 4.91 7.99
C ASP A 23 -8.36 3.67 8.30
N TYR A 24 -8.96 2.63 8.90
CA TYR A 24 -8.24 1.42 9.31
C TYR A 24 -9.06 0.15 9.13
N ARG A 25 -8.40 -0.94 8.71
CA ARG A 25 -8.94 -2.29 8.72
C ARG A 25 -7.84 -3.33 8.98
N LYS A 26 -8.16 -4.35 9.76
CA LYS A 26 -7.35 -5.56 9.94
C LYS A 26 -8.05 -6.76 9.31
N ILE A 27 -7.32 -7.54 8.52
CA ILE A 27 -7.80 -8.73 7.84
C ILE A 27 -7.08 -9.93 8.45
N ASN A 28 -7.82 -10.78 9.19
CA ASN A 28 -7.28 -12.02 9.73
C ASN A 28 -7.38 -13.12 8.66
N ASN A 29 -6.33 -13.94 8.49
CA ASN A 29 -6.28 -14.98 7.47
C ASN A 29 -5.36 -16.14 7.88
N GLU A 30 -5.78 -16.91 8.89
CA GLU A 30 -4.99 -18.06 9.39
C GLU A 30 -4.66 -19.07 8.28
N PRO A 31 -3.42 -19.61 8.21
CA PRO A 31 -2.32 -19.48 9.19
C PRO A 31 -1.39 -18.29 8.94
N PHE A 32 -1.75 -17.36 8.07
CA PHE A 32 -0.93 -16.18 7.75
C PHE A 32 -1.11 -15.08 8.79
N MET A 33 -0.06 -14.28 8.96
CA MET A 33 -0.13 -13.07 9.79
C MET A 33 -1.23 -12.14 9.27
N PRO A 34 -2.06 -11.54 10.13
CA PRO A 34 -3.07 -10.60 9.69
C PRO A 34 -2.46 -9.44 8.88
N LEU A 35 -3.23 -8.91 7.93
CA LEU A 35 -2.87 -7.73 7.15
C LEU A 35 -3.62 -6.52 7.72
N SER A 36 -2.88 -5.53 8.21
CA SER A 36 -3.40 -4.22 8.57
C SER A 36 -3.33 -3.28 7.37
N ILE A 37 -4.38 -2.49 7.16
CA ILE A 37 -4.49 -1.46 6.14
C ILE A 37 -4.85 -0.15 6.84
N GLU A 38 -4.14 0.92 6.54
CA GLU A 38 -4.36 2.23 7.15
C GLU A 38 -4.30 3.35 6.10
N LEU A 39 -5.21 4.31 6.16
CA LEU A 39 -5.12 5.60 5.48
C LEU A 39 -4.26 6.53 6.35
N ILE A 40 -3.11 6.93 5.83
CA ILE A 40 -2.13 7.74 6.56
C ILE A 40 -2.42 9.23 6.35
N ASP A 41 -2.70 9.62 5.12
CA ASP A 41 -2.84 11.03 4.74
C ASP A 41 -3.62 11.19 3.43
N THR A 42 -4.13 12.39 3.17
CA THR A 42 -4.90 12.75 1.96
C THR A 42 -4.48 14.13 1.47
N GLY A 43 -4.89 14.52 0.26
CA GLY A 43 -4.60 15.87 -0.24
C GLY A 43 -3.17 16.05 -0.76
N VAL A 44 -2.47 14.96 -1.08
CA VAL A 44 -1.12 15.03 -1.63
C VAL A 44 -1.19 15.45 -3.09
N VAL A 45 -0.69 16.64 -3.42
CA VAL A 45 -0.68 17.17 -4.78
C VAL A 45 0.44 16.52 -5.58
N THR A 46 0.09 15.96 -6.74
CA THR A 46 1.02 15.34 -7.69
C THR A 46 0.71 15.75 -9.13
N ASP A 47 1.61 15.46 -10.06
CA ASP A 47 1.36 15.64 -11.50
C ASP A 47 0.24 14.74 -12.05
N TYR A 48 -0.20 13.73 -11.29
CA TYR A 48 -1.27 12.80 -11.66
C TYR A 48 -2.63 13.23 -11.10
N GLY A 49 -2.67 14.23 -10.20
CA GLY A 49 -3.86 14.59 -9.43
C GLY A 49 -3.59 14.63 -7.93
N GLU A 50 -4.67 14.79 -7.16
CA GLU A 50 -4.63 14.71 -5.69
C GLU A 50 -4.61 13.24 -5.24
N GLY A 51 -3.74 12.91 -4.30
CA GLY A 51 -3.51 11.54 -3.85
C GLY A 51 -3.64 11.35 -2.35
N SER A 52 -3.79 10.08 -1.98
CA SER A 52 -3.88 9.58 -0.62
C SER A 52 -2.75 8.61 -0.33
N GLN A 53 -2.24 8.62 0.90
CA GLN A 53 -1.17 7.74 1.36
C GLN A 53 -1.77 6.60 2.18
N TYR A 54 -1.41 5.35 1.86
CA TYR A 54 -1.88 4.16 2.57
C TYR A 54 -0.72 3.31 3.05
N SER A 55 -0.84 2.70 4.24
CA SER A 55 0.06 1.67 4.76
C SER A 55 -0.61 0.29 4.69
N LEU A 56 0.13 -0.70 4.21
CA LEU A 56 -0.20 -2.12 4.31
C LEU A 56 0.89 -2.78 5.16
N CYS A 57 0.51 -3.51 6.20
CA CYS A 57 1.47 -4.06 7.14
C CYS A 57 1.05 -5.42 7.71
N HIS A 58 1.98 -6.37 7.71
CA HIS A 58 1.89 -7.56 8.55
C HIS A 58 2.65 -7.33 9.86
N TYR A 59 2.10 -7.84 10.95
CA TYR A 59 2.73 -7.81 12.26
C TYR A 59 2.93 -9.21 12.82
N TYR A 60 4.09 -9.42 13.46
CA TYR A 60 4.31 -10.51 14.41
C TYR A 60 4.68 -9.94 15.78
N GLU A 61 4.61 -10.77 16.81
CA GLU A 61 5.05 -10.40 18.15
C GLU A 61 6.45 -10.96 18.42
N GLN A 62 7.34 -10.13 18.94
CA GLN A 62 8.68 -10.53 19.37
C GLN A 62 8.97 -9.92 20.73
N ASN A 63 9.18 -10.77 21.75
CA ASN A 63 9.43 -10.33 23.12
C ASN A 63 8.33 -9.39 23.69
N GLY A 64 7.09 -9.49 23.21
CA GLY A 64 5.98 -8.62 23.58
C GLY A 64 5.84 -7.36 22.72
N ASP A 65 6.77 -7.09 21.80
CA ASP A 65 6.70 -5.96 20.87
C ASP A 65 6.08 -6.38 19.53
N LEU A 66 5.21 -5.54 18.97
CA LEU A 66 4.70 -5.72 17.60
C LEU A 66 5.76 -5.27 16.60
N MET A 67 6.08 -6.14 15.65
CA MET A 67 7.16 -5.99 14.69
C MET A 67 6.61 -6.09 13.27
N GLN A 68 6.95 -5.12 12.40
CA GLN A 68 6.54 -5.10 10.99
C GLN A 68 7.27 -6.18 10.17
N ASP A 69 6.53 -6.99 9.40
CA ASP A 69 7.08 -8.04 8.53
C ASP A 69 6.24 -8.36 7.27
N PRO A 70 6.30 -7.54 6.21
CA PRO A 70 6.82 -6.18 6.17
C PRO A 70 5.71 -5.12 6.33
N GLU A 71 6.12 -3.85 6.39
CA GLU A 71 5.27 -2.70 6.11
C GLU A 71 5.66 -2.05 4.77
N MET A 72 4.66 -1.66 3.99
CA MET A 72 4.82 -0.87 2.77
C MET A 72 3.83 0.29 2.75
N CYS A 73 4.30 1.49 2.38
CA CYS A 73 3.40 2.62 2.12
C CYS A 73 3.30 2.95 0.63
N PHE A 74 2.13 3.44 0.23
CA PHE A 74 1.72 3.68 -1.15
C PHE A 74 1.07 5.05 -1.28
N LEU A 75 1.43 5.78 -2.33
CA LEU A 75 0.70 6.95 -2.78
C LEU A 75 -0.27 6.51 -3.89
N MET A 76 -1.56 6.66 -3.65
CA MET A 76 -2.63 6.36 -4.61
C MET A 76 -3.22 7.66 -5.13
N VAL A 77 -3.32 7.78 -6.45
CA VAL A 77 -4.06 8.86 -7.12
C VAL A 77 -5.20 8.19 -7.88
N ASP A 78 -6.44 8.46 -7.44
CA ASP A 78 -7.65 7.88 -8.01
C ASP A 78 -8.40 8.92 -8.82
N ASN A 79 -8.27 8.83 -10.16
CA ASN A 79 -8.95 9.73 -11.08
C ASN A 79 -10.25 9.11 -11.64
N ARG A 80 -10.76 8.03 -11.03
CA ARG A 80 -12.02 7.42 -11.45
C ARG A 80 -13.19 8.36 -11.17
N GLY A 81 -14.13 8.43 -12.12
CA GLY A 81 -15.43 9.02 -11.85
C GLY A 81 -16.29 8.10 -10.97
N GLU A 82 -17.32 8.65 -10.33
CA GLU A 82 -18.19 7.94 -9.36
C GLU A 82 -18.80 6.62 -9.87
N THR A 83 -18.93 6.46 -11.19
CA THR A 83 -19.54 5.28 -11.83
C THR A 83 -18.53 4.30 -12.41
N ALA A 84 -17.23 4.61 -12.40
CA ALA A 84 -16.20 3.76 -12.98
C ALA A 84 -15.86 2.59 -12.05
N THR A 85 -16.00 1.38 -12.57
CA THR A 85 -15.78 0.13 -11.82
C THR A 85 -14.42 -0.51 -12.08
N ASP A 86 -13.74 -0.14 -13.17
CA ASP A 86 -12.39 -0.60 -13.46
C ASP A 86 -11.33 0.35 -12.87
N TYR A 87 -10.12 -0.18 -12.64
CA TYR A 87 -9.01 0.55 -12.02
C TYR A 87 -8.03 1.15 -13.04
N SER A 88 -8.42 1.37 -14.30
CA SER A 88 -7.52 1.86 -15.35
C SER A 88 -7.04 3.31 -15.15
N GLN A 89 -7.79 4.10 -14.37
CA GLN A 89 -7.48 5.50 -14.04
C GLN A 89 -6.90 5.67 -12.62
N VAL A 90 -6.47 4.57 -11.99
CA VAL A 90 -5.83 4.61 -10.68
C VAL A 90 -4.33 4.41 -10.83
N HIS A 91 -3.56 5.36 -10.29
CA HIS A 91 -2.12 5.28 -10.22
C HIS A 91 -1.67 4.98 -8.79
N VAL A 92 -0.81 3.98 -8.62
CA VAL A 92 -0.32 3.57 -7.28
C VAL A 92 1.19 3.51 -7.28
N PHE A 93 1.81 4.29 -6.39
CA PHE A 93 3.25 4.43 -6.27
C PHE A 93 3.72 4.00 -4.87
N PRO A 94 4.35 2.81 -4.74
CA PRO A 94 4.98 2.42 -3.49
C PRO A 94 6.14 3.36 -3.16
N TYR A 95 6.26 3.77 -1.90
CA TYR A 95 7.24 4.78 -1.49
C TYR A 95 7.99 4.51 -0.19
N MET A 96 7.51 3.60 0.65
CA MET A 96 8.18 3.23 1.90
C MET A 96 8.18 1.71 2.04
N PHE A 97 9.28 1.15 2.53
CA PHE A 97 9.41 -0.24 2.95
C PHE A 97 10.09 -0.30 4.32
N GLN A 98 9.53 -1.10 5.22
CA GLN A 98 10.10 -1.37 6.52
C GLN A 98 10.00 -2.86 6.86
N GLN A 99 11.09 -3.39 7.41
CA GLN A 99 11.16 -4.76 7.90
C GLN A 99 11.97 -4.78 9.21
N ALA A 100 11.27 -5.04 10.31
CA ALA A 100 11.79 -4.78 11.65
C ALA A 100 12.90 -5.76 12.07
N ASN A 101 12.75 -7.07 11.76
CA ASN A 101 13.76 -8.08 12.10
C ASN A 101 15.13 -7.86 11.44
N LEU A 102 15.18 -7.14 10.32
CA LEU A 102 16.41 -6.80 9.61
C LEU A 102 16.87 -5.35 9.85
N ALA A 103 16.18 -4.60 10.71
CA ALA A 103 16.41 -3.17 10.95
C ALA A 103 16.41 -2.35 9.64
N ILE A 104 15.56 -2.71 8.68
CA ILE A 104 15.45 -2.01 7.41
C ILE A 104 14.34 -0.97 7.49
N TYR A 105 14.68 0.27 7.14
CA TYR A 105 13.75 1.35 6.87
C TYR A 105 14.20 2.11 5.63
N GLN A 106 13.33 2.23 4.64
CA GLN A 106 13.62 2.86 3.36
C GLN A 106 12.43 3.71 2.92
N GLN A 107 12.69 4.97 2.56
CA GLN A 107 11.68 5.88 2.02
C GLN A 107 12.20 6.52 0.73
N SER A 108 11.57 6.18 -0.39
CA SER A 108 11.97 6.60 -1.73
C SER A 108 11.24 7.84 -2.23
N ILE A 109 10.10 8.20 -1.66
CA ILE A 109 9.41 9.47 -1.94
C ILE A 109 9.31 10.26 -0.64
N ARG A 110 9.77 11.51 -0.66
CA ARG A 110 9.63 12.45 0.45
C ARG A 110 8.55 13.46 0.10
N PHE A 111 7.72 13.76 1.09
CA PHE A 111 6.63 14.71 0.98
C PHE A 111 6.93 15.93 1.85
N SER A 112 6.56 17.11 1.36
CA SER A 112 6.67 18.38 2.09
C SER A 112 5.47 19.26 1.70
N ALA A 113 4.81 19.85 2.70
CA ALA A 113 3.60 20.67 2.51
C ALA A 113 2.55 20.02 1.57
N ASN A 114 2.27 18.73 1.80
CA ASN A 114 1.33 17.91 1.01
C ASN A 114 1.68 17.83 -0.49
N ALA A 115 2.94 17.93 -0.84
CA ALA A 115 3.41 17.73 -2.22
C ALA A 115 4.65 16.84 -2.24
N ILE A 116 4.93 16.25 -3.40
CA ILE A 116 6.18 15.49 -3.61
C ILE A 116 7.35 16.46 -3.60
N GLU A 117 8.25 16.29 -2.63
CA GLU A 117 9.49 17.07 -2.52
C GLU A 117 10.62 16.43 -3.31
N ARG A 118 10.79 15.10 -3.17
CA ARG A 118 11.90 14.37 -3.77
C ARG A 118 11.55 12.92 -4.04
N VAL A 119 12.06 12.39 -5.14
CA VAL A 119 11.97 10.97 -5.51
C VAL A 119 13.38 10.39 -5.69
N ASP A 120 13.68 9.29 -5.02
CA ASP A 120 14.81 8.40 -5.32
C ASP A 120 14.33 7.32 -6.30
N GLU A 121 14.52 7.55 -7.60
CA GLU A 121 13.96 6.66 -8.63
C GLU A 121 14.49 5.21 -8.57
N PRO A 122 15.80 4.96 -8.38
CA PRO A 122 16.30 3.60 -8.21
C PRO A 122 15.65 2.86 -7.04
N LEU A 123 15.54 3.49 -5.87
CA LEU A 123 14.92 2.88 -4.70
C LEU A 123 13.40 2.70 -4.88
N GLN A 124 12.72 3.70 -5.44
CA GLN A 124 11.29 3.63 -5.73
C GLN A 124 10.96 2.51 -6.72
N LYS A 125 11.84 2.29 -7.70
CA LYS A 125 11.74 1.13 -8.61
C LYS A 125 11.83 -0.19 -7.84
N GLN A 126 12.73 -0.31 -6.85
CA GLN A 126 12.87 -1.51 -6.02
C GLN A 126 11.64 -1.74 -5.14
N HIS A 127 11.13 -0.71 -4.48
CA HIS A 127 9.87 -0.77 -3.72
C HIS A 127 8.72 -1.28 -4.60
N ARG A 128 8.62 -0.79 -5.84
CA ARG A 128 7.60 -1.24 -6.80
C ARG A 128 7.80 -2.68 -7.27
N ASP A 129 9.04 -3.16 -7.48
CA ASP A 129 9.29 -4.58 -7.82
C ASP A 129 8.85 -5.50 -6.67
N PHE A 130 9.21 -5.14 -5.43
CA PHE A 130 8.82 -5.86 -4.23
C PHE A 130 7.30 -5.87 -4.04
N ALA A 131 6.66 -4.69 -4.07
CA ALA A 131 5.23 -4.54 -3.87
C ALA A 131 4.39 -5.39 -4.82
N GLN A 132 4.77 -5.47 -6.10
CA GLN A 132 4.04 -6.29 -7.06
C GLN A 132 4.09 -7.78 -6.71
N THR A 133 5.27 -8.26 -6.29
CA THR A 133 5.45 -9.65 -5.85
C THR A 133 4.67 -9.91 -4.57
N TRP A 134 4.73 -9.00 -3.62
CA TRP A 134 4.06 -9.12 -2.34
C TRP A 134 2.53 -9.06 -2.45
N LEU A 135 1.98 -8.15 -3.26
CA LEU A 135 0.53 -8.09 -3.53
C LEU A 135 0.03 -9.37 -4.22
N ALA A 136 0.81 -9.94 -5.15
CA ALA A 136 0.47 -11.23 -5.73
C ALA A 136 0.44 -12.36 -4.68
N ASN A 137 1.36 -12.33 -3.71
CA ASN A 137 1.33 -13.26 -2.58
C ASN A 137 0.12 -13.04 -1.67
N ILE A 138 -0.24 -11.79 -1.35
CA ILE A 138 -1.43 -11.46 -0.55
C ILE A 138 -2.69 -12.04 -1.21
N GLU A 139 -2.82 -11.88 -2.53
CA GLU A 139 -3.93 -12.49 -3.27
C GLU A 139 -3.86 -14.03 -3.24
N ALA A 140 -2.71 -14.63 -3.54
CA ALA A 140 -2.55 -16.08 -3.55
C ALA A 140 -2.77 -16.73 -2.17
N GLN A 141 -2.55 -15.99 -1.08
CA GLN A 141 -2.78 -16.42 0.29
C GLN A 141 -4.26 -16.32 0.71
N GLY A 142 -5.13 -15.75 -0.13
CA GLY A 142 -6.57 -15.74 0.09
C GLY A 142 -7.08 -14.56 0.92
N PHE A 143 -6.33 -13.45 0.99
CA PHE A 143 -6.74 -12.27 1.77
C PHE A 143 -7.96 -11.56 1.18
N LEU A 144 -8.12 -11.55 -0.15
CA LEU A 144 -9.25 -10.88 -0.79
C LEU A 144 -10.58 -11.58 -0.48
N GLU A 145 -10.54 -12.90 -0.30
CA GLU A 145 -11.67 -13.74 0.08
C GLU A 145 -12.13 -13.50 1.53
N GLN A 146 -11.27 -12.93 2.38
CA GLN A 146 -11.62 -12.57 3.75
C GLN A 146 -12.33 -11.22 3.86
N LEU A 147 -12.40 -10.42 2.79
CA LEU A 147 -12.95 -9.05 2.83
C LEU A 147 -14.47 -9.02 3.07
N ASN A 148 -15.17 -10.10 2.75
CA ASN A 148 -16.63 -10.22 2.87
C ASN A 148 -17.08 -11.00 4.12
N LYS A 149 -16.14 -11.37 5.00
CA LYS A 149 -16.42 -12.04 6.27
C LYS A 149 -16.45 -11.01 7.41
#